data_AF-A0A2V3ZJ73-F1
#
_entry.id   AF-A0A2V3ZJ73-F1
#
_cell.length_a   1.000
_cell.length_b   1.000
_cell.length_c   1.000
_cell.angle_alpha   90.00
_cell.angle_beta   90.00
_cell.angle_gamma   90.00
#
_symmetry.space_group_name_H-M   'P 1'
#
loop_
_entity.id
_entity.type
_entity.pdbx_description
1 polymer ?
#
loop_
_entity_poly.entity_id
_entity_poly.type
_entity_poly.pdbx_seq_one_letter_code
_entity_poly.pdbx_strand_id
1 'polypeptide(L)'
;MVHNLGQKIHLIRPLISRQPPKRPESIFEVIHPDDLEVVKDTIEYSYESLCQWVCDYRVLVDGKSKWMRGIAQPERETDGTATWHGMVISIDDQKKLEEELQRLSTIDELTGAYNRRYVLAELESQLANHARYSSAFSLISMDIDHFKAVNDTYGHLIGDDVLKRFSDIVAARIRKTDIFARTGGEEFLILMPHTEISDAHILAEGLRETLEALRFQASDKEHI
;
A
#
# COMPACT_ATOMS: atom_id res chain seq x y z
N MET A 1 16.93 -19.80 24.06
CA MET A 1 18.32 -20.16 23.71
C MET A 1 18.37 -20.11 22.19
N VAL A 2 18.98 -19.06 21.63
CA VAL A 2 18.92 -18.75 20.19
C VAL A 2 19.82 -19.75 19.47
N HIS A 3 19.24 -20.79 18.89
CA HIS A 3 19.98 -21.72 18.03
C HIS A 3 20.27 -21.02 16.72
N ASN A 4 21.50 -20.57 16.60
CA ASN A 4 22.12 -20.09 15.38
C ASN A 4 22.16 -21.26 14.38
N LEU A 5 21.12 -21.41 13.56
CA LEU A 5 21.13 -22.31 12.41
C LEU A 5 22.11 -21.73 11.41
N GLY A 6 23.31 -22.30 11.36
CA GLY A 6 24.34 -21.96 10.38
C GLY A 6 23.90 -22.34 8.97
N GLN A 7 23.02 -21.53 8.37
CA GLN A 7 22.73 -21.58 6.94
C GLN A 7 23.85 -20.83 6.21
N LYS A 8 24.87 -21.56 5.77
CA LYS A 8 25.81 -21.06 4.77
C LYS A 8 25.07 -20.97 3.44
N ILE A 9 24.58 -19.78 3.09
CA ILE A 9 24.04 -19.47 1.76
C ILE A 9 25.21 -19.44 0.78
N HIS A 10 25.46 -20.56 0.10
CA HIS A 10 26.40 -20.60 -1.02
C HIS A 10 25.74 -19.99 -2.26
N LEU A 11 26.07 -18.72 -2.51
CA LEU A 11 26.08 -17.99 -3.80
C LEU A 11 25.19 -18.53 -4.92
N ILE A 12 24.12 -17.79 -5.19
CA ILE A 12 23.42 -17.77 -6.48
C ILE A 12 24.39 -17.29 -7.56
N ARG A 13 24.71 -18.17 -8.52
CA ARG A 13 25.66 -17.90 -9.62
C ARG A 13 24.88 -17.64 -10.92
N PRO A 14 24.87 -16.41 -11.48
CA PRO A 14 24.92 -16.25 -12.92
C PRO A 14 26.39 -16.31 -13.33
N LEU A 15 26.78 -17.32 -14.12
CA LEU A 15 28.09 -17.37 -14.76
C LEU A 15 28.31 -16.08 -15.57
N ILE A 16 29.33 -15.28 -15.21
CA ILE A 16 30.36 -14.68 -16.08
C ILE A 16 31.30 -13.86 -15.16
N SER A 17 32.44 -14.43 -14.74
CA SER A 17 33.71 -13.72 -14.46
C SER A 17 34.75 -14.67 -13.83
N ARG A 18 36.01 -14.54 -14.24
CA ARG A 18 37.17 -15.38 -13.84
C ARG A 18 37.94 -14.85 -12.62
N GLN A 19 37.32 -14.04 -11.74
CA GLN A 19 37.94 -13.66 -10.46
C GLN A 19 36.91 -13.65 -9.30
N PRO A 20 37.26 -14.17 -8.11
CA PRO A 20 36.38 -14.15 -6.95
C PRO A 20 36.20 -12.72 -6.41
N PRO A 21 34.98 -12.23 -6.16
CA PRO A 21 34.77 -10.87 -5.66
C PRO A 21 35.06 -10.77 -4.15
N LYS A 22 35.69 -9.66 -3.75
CA LYS A 22 35.90 -9.20 -2.36
C LYS A 22 34.60 -8.60 -1.76
N ARG A 23 33.54 -9.39 -1.57
CA ARG A 23 32.20 -8.91 -1.15
C ARG A 23 31.69 -9.61 0.14
N PRO A 24 30.74 -8.99 0.88
CA PRO A 24 30.18 -9.49 2.15
C PRO A 24 29.84 -10.99 2.12
N GLU A 25 30.10 -11.68 3.23
CA GLU A 25 30.03 -13.15 3.32
C GLU A 25 28.59 -13.67 3.25
N SER A 26 27.60 -12.80 3.49
CA SER A 26 26.17 -13.12 3.44
C SER A 26 25.35 -12.04 2.74
N ILE A 27 24.37 -12.45 1.93
CA ILE A 27 23.44 -11.51 1.28
C ILE A 27 22.61 -10.73 2.29
N PHE A 28 22.43 -11.25 3.52
CA PHE A 28 21.66 -10.60 4.57
C PHE A 28 22.36 -9.35 5.12
N GLU A 29 23.68 -9.22 4.95
CA GLU A 29 24.44 -8.07 5.43
C GLU A 29 24.14 -6.78 4.65
N VAL A 30 23.61 -6.93 3.43
CA VAL A 30 23.29 -5.79 2.56
C VAL A 30 21.79 -5.49 2.51
N ILE A 31 20.92 -6.28 3.14
CA ILE A 31 19.47 -6.04 3.16
C ILE A 31 19.16 -4.89 4.13
N HIS A 32 18.19 -4.05 3.76
CA HIS A 32 17.73 -2.97 4.60
C HIS A 32 17.16 -3.51 5.93
N PRO A 33 17.47 -2.89 7.10
CA PRO A 33 17.07 -3.42 8.40
C PRO A 33 15.58 -3.77 8.52
N ASP A 34 14.71 -2.89 8.02
CA ASP A 34 13.25 -3.07 8.04
C ASP A 34 12.76 -4.30 7.24
N ASP A 35 13.52 -4.77 6.25
CA ASP A 35 13.10 -5.85 5.35
C ASP A 35 13.71 -7.20 5.77
N LEU A 36 14.61 -7.21 6.76
CA LEU A 36 15.35 -8.41 7.17
C LEU A 36 14.46 -9.52 7.72
N GLU A 37 13.48 -9.17 8.55
CA GLU A 37 12.58 -10.14 9.19
C GLU A 37 11.70 -10.81 8.13
N VAL A 38 11.02 -10.01 7.30
CA VAL A 38 10.18 -10.50 6.19
C VAL A 38 10.96 -11.41 5.24
N VAL A 39 12.19 -11.03 4.86
CA VAL A 39 13.00 -11.86 3.96
C VAL A 39 13.37 -13.20 4.62
N LYS A 40 13.71 -13.22 5.90
CA LYS A 40 14.04 -14.47 6.61
C LYS A 40 12.84 -15.41 6.70
N ASP A 41 11.70 -14.88 7.13
CA ASP A 41 10.48 -15.67 7.33
C ASP A 41 10.00 -16.28 6.01
N THR A 42 10.07 -15.51 4.91
CA THR A 42 9.66 -16.00 3.58
C THR A 42 10.63 -17.02 3.00
N ILE A 43 11.94 -16.91 3.27
CA ILE A 43 12.93 -17.94 2.90
C ILE A 43 12.68 -19.22 3.69
N GLU A 44 12.43 -19.13 4.99
CA GLU A 44 12.14 -20.30 5.84
C GLU A 44 10.88 -21.01 5.36
N TYR A 45 9.80 -20.27 5.13
CA TYR A 45 8.57 -20.80 4.56
C TYR A 45 8.80 -21.52 3.22
N SER A 46 9.57 -20.90 2.31
CA SER A 46 9.90 -21.49 1.01
C SER A 46 10.72 -22.78 1.16
N TYR A 47 11.68 -22.82 2.09
CA TYR A 47 12.48 -24.01 2.37
C TYR A 47 11.65 -25.16 2.96
N GLU A 48 10.73 -24.85 3.88
CA GLU A 48 9.85 -25.84 4.49
C GLU A 48 8.87 -26.43 3.47
N SER A 49 8.30 -25.56 2.64
CA SER A 49 7.25 -25.90 1.66
C SER A 49 7.81 -26.35 0.32
N LEU A 50 9.11 -26.18 0.06
CA LEU A 50 9.78 -26.41 -1.22
C LEU A 50 9.17 -25.61 -2.39
N CYS A 51 8.50 -24.49 -2.12
CA CYS A 51 7.92 -23.63 -3.16
C CYS A 51 8.93 -22.60 -3.65
N GLN A 52 8.70 -22.04 -4.85
CA GLN A 52 9.50 -20.93 -5.35
C GLN A 52 9.37 -19.73 -4.40
N TRP A 53 10.50 -19.25 -3.90
CA TRP A 53 10.61 -18.01 -3.16
C TRP A 53 10.60 -16.83 -4.13
N VAL A 54 9.73 -15.85 -3.87
CA VAL A 54 9.71 -14.55 -4.54
C VAL A 54 9.55 -13.48 -3.47
N CYS A 55 10.45 -12.50 -3.43
CA CYS A 55 10.39 -11.43 -2.45
C CYS A 55 10.96 -10.13 -3.02
N ASP A 56 10.24 -9.03 -2.83
CA ASP A 56 10.73 -7.67 -3.09
C ASP A 56 11.28 -7.10 -1.79
N TYR A 57 12.54 -6.69 -1.80
CA TYR A 57 13.23 -6.19 -0.62
C TYR A 57 14.25 -5.12 -1.00
N ARG A 58 14.59 -4.27 -0.04
CA ARG A 58 15.59 -3.21 -0.22
C ARG A 58 16.96 -3.71 0.18
N VAL A 59 17.97 -3.27 -0.56
CA VAL A 59 19.38 -3.44 -0.21
C VAL A 59 20.07 -2.09 -0.08
N LEU A 60 21.02 -2.00 0.85
CA LEU A 60 21.88 -0.84 1.04
C LEU A 60 23.13 -0.98 0.17
N VAL A 61 23.26 -0.09 -0.82
CA VAL A 61 24.43 0.00 -1.71
C VAL A 61 24.98 1.42 -1.60
N ASP A 62 26.22 1.54 -1.13
CA ASP A 62 26.90 2.84 -0.93
C ASP A 62 26.07 3.84 -0.10
N GLY A 63 25.39 3.34 0.95
CA GLY A 63 24.53 4.15 1.82
C GLY A 63 23.17 4.53 1.24
N LYS A 64 22.82 4.05 0.04
CA LYS A 64 21.52 4.27 -0.59
C LYS A 64 20.71 2.98 -0.66
N SER A 65 19.42 3.06 -0.36
CA SER A 65 18.49 1.95 -0.54
C SER A 65 18.18 1.76 -2.03
N LYS A 66 18.19 0.50 -2.48
CA LYS A 66 17.82 0.06 -3.82
C LYS A 66 16.84 -1.09 -3.74
N TRP A 67 15.82 -1.08 -4.58
CA TRP A 67 14.85 -2.17 -4.61
C TRP A 67 15.32 -3.34 -5.47
N MET A 68 15.24 -4.54 -4.90
CA MET A 68 15.58 -5.80 -5.53
C MET A 68 14.43 -6.79 -5.41
N ARG A 69 14.27 -7.65 -6.42
CA ARG A 69 13.42 -8.84 -6.35
C ARG A 69 14.31 -10.06 -6.36
N GLY A 70 14.21 -10.87 -5.31
CA GLY A 70 14.79 -12.20 -5.24
C GLY A 70 13.79 -13.23 -5.73
N ILE A 71 14.25 -14.12 -6.60
CA ILE A 71 13.48 -15.27 -7.06
C ILE A 71 14.38 -16.48 -6.91
N ALA A 72 14.02 -17.44 -6.07
CA ALA A 72 14.84 -18.63 -5.87
C ALA A 72 13.99 -19.87 -5.61
N GLN A 73 14.46 -21.02 -6.08
CA GLN A 73 13.88 -22.32 -5.81
C GLN A 73 14.82 -23.07 -4.85
N PRO A 74 14.33 -23.51 -3.68
CA PRO A 74 15.09 -24.42 -2.84
C PRO A 74 15.04 -25.85 -3.40
N GLU A 75 16.18 -26.52 -3.35
CA GLU A 75 16.34 -27.95 -3.61
C GLU A 75 17.02 -28.57 -2.38
N ARG A 76 16.34 -29.52 -1.72
CA ARG A 76 16.89 -30.20 -0.56
C ARG A 76 17.94 -31.23 -0.96
N GLU A 77 19.07 -31.17 -0.28
CA GLU A 77 20.18 -32.09 -0.44
C GLU A 77 20.02 -33.30 0.49
N THR A 78 20.77 -34.37 0.20
CA THR A 78 20.72 -35.63 0.98
C THR A 78 21.21 -35.48 2.42
N ASP A 79 21.99 -34.42 2.71
CA ASP A 79 22.53 -34.13 4.04
C ASP A 79 21.60 -33.24 4.89
N GLY A 80 20.42 -32.90 4.38
CA GLY A 80 19.46 -32.03 5.04
C GLY A 80 19.72 -30.53 4.85
N THR A 81 20.70 -30.15 4.03
CA THR A 81 20.87 -28.76 3.58
C THR A 81 19.99 -28.46 2.37
N ALA A 82 20.01 -27.21 1.88
CA ALA A 82 19.40 -26.86 0.60
C ALA A 82 20.34 -26.05 -0.28
N THR A 83 20.34 -26.40 -1.56
CA THR A 83 20.86 -25.58 -2.65
C THR A 83 19.76 -24.66 -3.15
N TRP A 84 20.06 -23.38 -3.31
CA TRP A 84 19.11 -22.38 -3.80
C TRP A 84 19.46 -21.97 -5.23
N HIS A 85 18.56 -22.27 -6.16
CA HIS A 85 18.69 -21.89 -7.57
C HIS A 85 17.84 -20.65 -7.83
N GLY A 86 18.47 -19.51 -8.10
CA GLY A 86 17.72 -18.27 -8.23
C GLY A 86 18.38 -17.18 -9.05
N MET A 87 17.73 -16.02 -9.05
CA MET A 87 18.24 -14.78 -9.58
C MET A 87 17.78 -13.62 -8.71
N VAL A 88 18.54 -12.54 -8.75
CA VAL A 88 18.16 -11.28 -8.11
C VAL A 88 18.15 -10.21 -9.20
N ILE A 89 17.04 -9.49 -9.33
CA ILE A 89 16.88 -8.42 -10.31
C ILE A 89 16.63 -7.10 -9.59
N SER A 90 17.20 -6.01 -10.12
CA SER A 90 16.83 -4.68 -9.63
C SER A 90 15.45 -4.33 -10.18
N ILE A 91 14.60 -3.80 -9.30
CA ILE A 91 13.26 -3.31 -9.63
C ILE A 91 13.11 -1.82 -9.29
N ASP A 92 14.21 -1.10 -9.12
CA ASP A 92 14.21 0.35 -8.80
C ASP A 92 13.42 1.16 -9.83
N ASP A 93 13.63 0.92 -11.12
CA ASP A 93 12.93 1.65 -12.18
C ASP A 93 11.45 1.29 -12.23
N GLN A 94 11.10 0.03 -11.94
CA GLN A 94 9.71 -0.39 -11.81
C GLN A 94 9.05 0.30 -10.62
N LYS A 95 9.70 0.33 -9.45
CA LYS A 95 9.19 0.98 -8.24
C LYS A 95 9.03 2.49 -8.42
N LYS A 96 10.00 3.15 -9.07
CA LYS A 96 9.87 4.57 -9.44
C LYS A 96 8.76 4.82 -10.43
N LEU A 97 8.56 3.92 -11.40
CA LEU A 97 7.47 4.05 -12.35
C LEU A 97 6.12 3.79 -11.68
N GLU A 98 6.01 2.82 -10.78
CA GLU A 98 4.83 2.58 -9.94
C GLU A 98 4.52 3.83 -9.09
N GLU A 99 5.52 4.39 -8.42
CA GLU A 99 5.40 5.63 -7.66
C GLU A 99 5.01 6.81 -8.55
N GLU A 100 5.58 6.92 -9.75
CA GLU A 100 5.23 7.98 -10.70
C GLU A 100 3.83 7.79 -11.27
N LEU A 101 3.40 6.55 -11.53
CA LEU A 101 2.05 6.23 -11.96
C LEU A 101 1.04 6.49 -10.86
N GLN A 102 1.34 6.11 -9.61
CA GLN A 102 0.54 6.48 -8.44
C GLN A 102 0.52 8.00 -8.27
N ARG A 103 1.65 8.66 -8.49
CA ARG A 103 1.75 10.12 -8.45
C ARG A 103 0.87 10.72 -9.52
N LEU A 104 0.88 10.22 -10.75
CA LEU A 104 0.06 10.69 -11.87
C LEU A 104 -1.40 10.29 -11.73
N SER A 105 -1.70 9.22 -11.00
CA SER A 105 -3.07 8.83 -10.68
C SER A 105 -3.76 9.98 -9.97
N THR A 106 -5.00 10.25 -10.37
CA THR A 106 -5.89 11.15 -9.66
C THR A 106 -6.78 10.39 -8.68
N ILE A 107 -6.71 9.06 -8.68
CA ILE A 107 -7.62 8.15 -7.99
C ILE A 107 -6.88 7.34 -6.92
N ASP A 108 -7.51 7.17 -5.76
CA ASP A 108 -7.13 6.23 -4.72
C ASP A 108 -7.54 4.80 -5.13
N GLU A 109 -6.57 3.90 -5.27
CA GLU A 109 -6.80 2.56 -5.83
C GLU A 109 -7.71 1.69 -4.94
N LEU A 110 -7.71 1.91 -3.63
CA LEU A 110 -8.52 1.13 -2.71
C LEU A 110 -10.00 1.47 -2.80
N THR A 111 -10.31 2.77 -2.82
CA THR A 111 -11.67 3.28 -2.65
C THR A 111 -12.31 3.78 -3.95
N GLY A 112 -11.52 4.02 -5.00
CA GLY A 112 -11.98 4.65 -6.23
C GLY A 112 -12.28 6.16 -6.10
N ALA A 113 -12.14 6.74 -4.90
CA ALA A 113 -12.25 8.18 -4.68
C ALA A 113 -11.06 8.91 -5.32
N TYR A 114 -11.17 10.22 -5.53
CA TYR A 114 -10.00 11.01 -5.90
C TYR A 114 -8.95 10.97 -4.78
N ASN A 115 -7.68 11.12 -5.12
CA ASN A 115 -6.64 11.19 -4.10
C ASN A 115 -6.48 12.62 -3.56
N ARG A 116 -5.74 12.72 -2.45
CA ARG A 116 -5.38 13.99 -1.79
C ARG A 116 -4.87 15.04 -2.78
N ARG A 117 -4.00 14.65 -3.71
CA ARG A 117 -3.35 15.58 -4.63
C ARG A 117 -4.36 16.24 -5.56
N TYR A 118 -5.28 15.45 -6.10
CA TYR A 118 -6.31 15.94 -7.00
C TYR A 118 -7.25 16.94 -6.32
N VAL A 119 -7.79 16.59 -5.13
CA VAL A 119 -8.74 17.49 -4.44
C VAL A 119 -8.10 18.80 -4.00
N LEU A 120 -6.83 18.79 -3.60
CA LEU A 120 -6.12 20.03 -3.24
C LEU A 120 -5.90 20.94 -4.46
N ALA A 121 -5.53 20.37 -5.61
CA ALA A 121 -5.40 21.13 -6.84
C ALA A 121 -6.74 21.74 -7.29
N GLU A 122 -7.84 20.99 -7.13
CA GLU A 122 -9.17 21.53 -7.44
C GLU A 122 -9.59 22.59 -6.42
N LEU A 123 -9.31 22.41 -5.13
CA LEU A 123 -9.62 23.40 -4.11
C LEU A 123 -8.92 24.74 -4.40
N GLU A 124 -7.66 24.71 -4.84
CA GLU A 124 -6.94 25.90 -5.30
C GLU A 124 -7.65 26.58 -6.50
N SER A 125 -8.14 25.78 -7.45
CA SER A 125 -8.93 26.27 -8.59
C SER A 125 -10.25 26.93 -8.14
N GLN A 126 -10.97 26.32 -7.19
CA GLN A 126 -12.22 26.87 -6.65
C GLN A 126 -11.99 28.15 -5.84
N LEU A 127 -10.90 28.24 -5.06
CA LEU A 127 -10.50 29.47 -4.38
C LEU A 127 -10.23 30.61 -5.37
N ALA A 128 -9.52 30.33 -6.46
CA ALA A 128 -9.26 31.31 -7.52
C ALA A 128 -10.56 31.77 -8.21
N ASN A 129 -11.47 30.85 -8.49
CA ASN A 129 -12.78 31.15 -9.07
C ASN A 129 -13.64 32.00 -8.14
N HIS A 130 -13.68 31.67 -6.85
CA HIS A 130 -14.39 32.44 -5.84
C HIS A 130 -13.85 33.88 -5.75
N ALA A 131 -12.52 34.04 -5.71
CA ALA A 131 -11.89 35.36 -5.66
C ALA A 131 -12.22 36.23 -6.89
N ARG A 132 -12.40 35.60 -8.06
CA ARG A 132 -12.64 36.32 -9.33
C ARG A 132 -14.11 36.56 -9.64
N TYR A 133 -14.98 35.61 -9.31
CA TYR A 133 -16.38 35.57 -9.75
C TYR A 133 -17.38 35.52 -8.60
N SER A 134 -16.92 35.50 -7.35
CA SER A 134 -17.75 35.28 -6.15
C SER A 134 -18.60 34.01 -6.26
N SER A 135 -18.11 33.00 -6.96
CA SER A 135 -18.75 31.69 -7.04
C SER A 135 -18.66 30.99 -5.69
N ALA A 136 -19.79 30.57 -5.13
CA ALA A 136 -19.81 29.78 -3.91
C ALA A 136 -19.21 28.39 -4.16
N PHE A 137 -18.54 27.84 -3.15
CA PHE A 137 -18.20 26.44 -3.06
C PHE A 137 -18.16 26.06 -1.58
N SER A 138 -18.34 24.78 -1.29
CA SER A 138 -18.29 24.27 0.07
C SER A 138 -17.37 23.06 0.16
N LEU A 139 -16.83 22.81 1.35
CA LEU A 139 -15.97 21.67 1.64
C LEU A 139 -16.52 20.93 2.86
N ILE A 140 -16.65 19.62 2.77
CA ILE A 140 -16.97 18.74 3.89
C ILE A 140 -15.73 17.91 4.18
N SER A 141 -15.33 17.86 5.45
CA SER A 141 -14.29 16.96 5.94
C SER A 141 -14.93 15.84 6.75
N MET A 142 -14.49 14.62 6.51
CA MET A 142 -15.03 13.41 7.14
C MET A 142 -13.88 12.53 7.63
N ASP A 143 -14.09 11.90 8.77
CA ASP A 143 -13.19 10.91 9.37
C ASP A 143 -14.03 9.70 9.83
N ILE A 144 -13.46 8.50 9.75
CA ILE A 144 -14.15 7.29 10.23
C ILE A 144 -13.75 7.05 11.69
N ASP A 145 -14.69 7.32 12.60
CA ASP A 145 -14.48 7.12 14.03
C ASP A 145 -14.02 5.69 14.36
N HIS A 146 -13.01 5.59 15.23
CA HIS A 146 -12.48 4.33 15.74
C HIS A 146 -11.94 3.36 14.67
N PHE A 147 -11.59 3.83 13.47
CA PHE A 147 -11.09 2.97 12.38
C PHE A 147 -9.89 2.12 12.78
N LYS A 148 -8.94 2.70 13.54
CA LYS A 148 -7.82 1.94 14.11
C LYS A 148 -8.26 0.73 14.95
N ALA A 149 -9.29 0.87 15.79
CA ALA A 149 -9.78 -0.24 16.62
C ALA A 149 -10.39 -1.37 15.78
N VAL A 150 -11.01 -1.04 14.65
CA VAL A 150 -11.48 -2.03 13.67
C VAL A 150 -10.31 -2.80 13.07
N ASN A 151 -9.27 -2.10 12.61
CA ASN A 151 -8.06 -2.73 12.09
C ASN A 151 -7.37 -3.62 13.13
N ASP A 152 -7.23 -3.14 14.37
CA ASP A 152 -6.58 -3.88 15.44
C ASP A 152 -7.37 -5.14 15.85
N THR A 153 -8.70 -5.11 15.73
CA THR A 153 -9.58 -6.24 16.13
C THR A 153 -9.81 -7.25 15.02
N TYR A 154 -9.99 -6.78 13.78
CA TYR A 154 -10.47 -7.59 12.65
C TYR A 154 -9.46 -7.69 11.50
N GLY A 155 -8.34 -6.98 11.59
CA GLY A 155 -7.29 -6.94 10.57
C GLY A 155 -7.54 -5.93 9.46
N HIS A 156 -6.46 -5.59 8.75
CA HIS A 156 -6.46 -4.56 7.70
C HIS A 156 -7.39 -4.87 6.52
N LEU A 157 -7.58 -6.14 6.15
CA LEU A 157 -8.49 -6.51 5.06
C LEU A 157 -9.95 -6.11 5.34
N ILE A 158 -10.38 -6.23 6.60
CA ILE A 158 -11.72 -5.79 7.02
C ILE A 158 -11.80 -4.26 7.06
N GLY A 159 -10.74 -3.58 7.50
CA GLY A 159 -10.65 -2.13 7.41
C GLY A 159 -10.75 -1.62 5.97
N ASP A 160 -10.08 -2.30 5.03
CA ASP A 160 -10.15 -1.99 3.60
C ASP A 160 -11.57 -2.10 3.04
N ASP A 161 -12.31 -3.14 3.44
CA ASP A 161 -13.72 -3.31 3.05
C ASP A 161 -14.62 -2.24 3.68
N VAL A 162 -14.32 -1.81 4.91
CA VAL A 162 -15.01 -0.68 5.55
C VAL A 162 -14.80 0.60 4.74
N LEU A 163 -13.57 0.91 4.34
CA LEU A 163 -13.23 2.09 3.54
C LEU A 163 -13.89 2.08 2.17
N LYS A 164 -13.88 0.92 1.48
CA LYS A 164 -14.56 0.75 0.18
C LYS A 164 -16.05 1.02 0.29
N ARG A 165 -16.71 0.37 1.23
CA ARG A 165 -18.16 0.50 1.39
C ARG A 165 -18.56 1.90 1.83
N PHE A 166 -17.80 2.51 2.75
CA PHE A 166 -17.96 3.93 3.10
C PHE A 166 -17.93 4.80 1.84
N SER A 167 -16.94 4.57 0.99
CA SER A 167 -16.76 5.32 -0.26
C SER A 167 -17.92 5.12 -1.24
N ASP A 168 -18.41 3.90 -1.40
CA ASP A 168 -19.58 3.59 -2.25
C ASP A 168 -20.83 4.34 -1.78
N ILE A 169 -21.06 4.40 -0.47
CA ILE A 169 -22.23 5.08 0.13
C ILE A 169 -22.16 6.58 -0.13
N VAL A 170 -20.99 7.19 0.08
CA VAL A 170 -20.81 8.62 -0.17
C VAL A 170 -20.97 8.91 -1.67
N ALA A 171 -20.30 8.14 -2.53
CA ALA A 171 -20.37 8.29 -3.98
C ALA A 171 -21.81 8.20 -4.53
N ALA A 172 -22.66 7.34 -3.95
CA ALA A 172 -24.06 7.20 -4.32
C ALA A 172 -24.95 8.40 -3.90
N ARG A 173 -24.48 9.25 -3.00
CA ARG A 173 -25.26 10.36 -2.42
C ARG A 173 -24.84 11.74 -2.92
N ILE A 174 -23.65 11.85 -3.49
CA ILE A 174 -23.14 13.11 -4.04
C ILE A 174 -23.47 13.25 -5.53
N ARG A 175 -23.35 14.48 -6.05
CA ARG A 175 -23.54 14.77 -7.47
C ARG A 175 -22.27 14.40 -8.24
N LYS A 176 -22.39 14.17 -9.55
CA LYS A 176 -21.23 13.96 -10.44
C LYS A 176 -20.24 15.12 -10.48
N THR A 177 -20.72 16.33 -10.17
CA THR A 177 -19.90 17.56 -10.13
C THR A 177 -19.13 17.70 -8.83
N ASP A 178 -19.53 16.97 -7.78
CA ASP A 178 -18.86 17.00 -6.50
C ASP A 178 -17.61 16.12 -6.57
N ILE A 179 -16.56 16.52 -5.86
CA ILE A 179 -15.29 15.81 -5.84
C ILE A 179 -15.13 15.17 -4.49
N PHE A 180 -15.29 13.85 -4.48
CA PHE A 180 -15.03 13.02 -3.31
C PHE A 180 -13.63 12.46 -3.37
N ALA A 181 -12.86 12.67 -2.30
CA ALA A 181 -11.47 12.30 -2.24
C ALA A 181 -11.09 11.68 -0.89
N ARG A 182 -10.16 10.74 -0.93
CA ARG A 182 -9.48 10.21 0.25
C ARG A 182 -8.17 10.95 0.45
N THR A 183 -7.99 11.58 1.60
CA THR A 183 -6.80 12.38 1.92
C THR A 183 -5.78 11.66 2.78
N GLY A 184 -6.21 10.65 3.53
CA GLY A 184 -5.37 9.90 4.47
C GLY A 184 -5.90 8.49 4.72
N GLY A 185 -5.46 7.88 5.83
CA GLY A 185 -5.85 6.52 6.22
C GLY A 185 -7.37 6.36 6.27
N GLU A 186 -8.03 7.05 7.19
CA GLU A 186 -9.49 7.10 7.33
C GLU A 186 -10.13 8.45 6.97
N GLU A 187 -9.34 9.39 6.46
CA GLU A 187 -9.77 10.76 6.19
C GLU A 187 -10.27 10.97 4.75
N PHE A 188 -11.42 11.63 4.63
CA PHE A 188 -12.06 11.96 3.35
C PHE A 188 -12.48 13.43 3.27
N LEU A 189 -12.53 13.94 2.05
CA LEU A 189 -13.04 15.27 1.70
C LEU A 189 -14.10 15.18 0.61
N ILE A 190 -15.12 16.03 0.70
CA ILE A 190 -16.04 16.32 -0.40
C ILE A 190 -15.94 17.81 -0.73
N LEU A 191 -15.42 18.13 -1.91
CA LEU A 191 -15.45 19.47 -2.47
C LEU A 191 -16.70 19.63 -3.33
N MET A 192 -17.50 20.64 -3.04
CA MET A 192 -18.79 20.90 -3.69
C MET A 192 -18.74 22.25 -4.42
N PRO A 193 -18.36 22.28 -5.71
CA PRO A 193 -18.40 23.50 -6.51
C PRO A 193 -19.83 24.05 -6.58
N HIS A 194 -19.97 25.38 -6.67
CA HIS A 194 -21.26 26.07 -6.83
C HIS A 194 -22.29 25.72 -5.76
N THR A 195 -21.84 25.45 -4.54
CA THR A 195 -22.69 25.02 -3.44
C THR A 195 -22.50 25.93 -2.22
N GLU A 196 -23.61 26.46 -1.71
CA GLU A 196 -23.66 27.25 -0.48
C GLU A 196 -23.55 26.37 0.77
N ILE A 197 -23.10 26.96 1.87
CA ILE A 197 -22.86 26.23 3.13
C ILE A 197 -24.12 25.54 3.67
N SER A 198 -25.31 26.11 3.45
CA SER A 198 -26.58 25.51 3.89
C SER A 198 -26.85 24.17 3.21
N ASP A 199 -26.60 24.08 1.90
CA ASP A 199 -26.81 22.86 1.13
C ASP A 199 -25.76 21.80 1.46
N ALA A 200 -24.51 22.24 1.66
CA ALA A 200 -23.43 21.38 2.12
C ALA A 200 -23.74 20.78 3.51
N HIS A 201 -24.31 21.58 4.42
CA HIS A 201 -24.72 21.10 5.74
C HIS A 201 -25.83 20.05 5.66
N ILE A 202 -26.83 20.25 4.80
CA ILE A 202 -27.90 19.27 4.56
C ILE A 202 -27.33 17.94 4.05
N LEU A 203 -26.39 17.99 3.10
CA LEU A 203 -25.73 16.78 2.62
C LEU A 203 -24.90 16.11 3.73
N ALA A 204 -24.12 16.89 4.48
CA ALA A 204 -23.27 16.39 5.56
C ALA A 204 -24.08 15.64 6.63
N GLU A 205 -25.18 16.23 7.11
CA GLU A 205 -26.06 15.57 8.08
C GLU A 205 -26.74 14.34 7.48
N GLY A 206 -27.22 14.42 6.23
CA GLY A 206 -27.82 13.27 5.56
C GLY A 206 -26.84 12.10 5.37
N LEU A 207 -25.56 12.38 5.11
CA LEU A 207 -24.49 11.38 5.06
C LEU A 207 -24.21 10.81 6.46
N ARG A 208 -24.08 11.68 7.47
CA ARG A 208 -23.82 11.29 8.86
C ARG A 208 -24.89 10.31 9.37
N GLU A 209 -26.17 10.64 9.20
CA GLU A 209 -27.29 9.77 9.60
C GLU A 209 -27.27 8.42 8.87
N THR A 210 -26.95 8.43 7.57
CA THR A 210 -26.88 7.21 6.77
C THR A 210 -25.76 6.31 7.26
N LEU A 211 -24.57 6.88 7.47
CA LEU A 211 -23.36 6.19 7.93
C LEU A 211 -23.49 5.68 9.36
N GLU A 212 -24.17 6.41 10.25
CA GLU A 212 -24.44 5.98 11.62
C GLU A 212 -25.42 4.79 11.67
N ALA A 213 -26.40 4.76 10.77
CA ALA A 213 -27.36 3.66 10.68
C ALA A 213 -26.76 2.37 10.08
N LEU A 214 -25.57 2.45 9.47
CA LEU A 214 -24.94 1.29 8.85
C LEU A 214 -24.44 0.29 9.88
N ARG A 215 -24.76 -0.98 9.62
CA ARG A 215 -24.15 -2.12 10.28
C ARG A 215 -23.19 -2.77 9.29
N PHE A 216 -21.90 -2.69 9.60
CA PHE A 216 -20.89 -3.49 8.91
C PHE A 216 -21.04 -4.94 9.38
N GLN A 217 -21.66 -5.76 8.55
CA GLN A 217 -21.50 -7.21 8.66
C GLN A 217 -20.20 -7.54 7.94
N ALA A 218 -19.24 -8.15 8.65
CA ALA A 218 -18.08 -8.73 8.01
C ALA A 218 -18.60 -9.79 7.04
N SER A 219 -18.35 -9.59 5.73
CA SER A 219 -18.75 -10.54 4.70
C SER A 219 -18.18 -11.91 5.07
N ASP A 220 -19.05 -12.92 5.07
CA ASP A 220 -18.70 -14.29 5.39
C ASP A 220 -17.48 -14.77 4.59
N LYS A 221 -16.56 -15.41 5.30
CA LYS A 221 -15.48 -16.21 4.71
C LYS A 221 -16.08 -17.26 3.78
N GLU A 222 -15.96 -17.05 2.48
CA GLU A 222 -16.24 -18.02 1.43
C GLU A 222 -15.24 -17.70 0.29
N HIS A 223 -14.28 -18.52 -0.14
CA HIS A 223 -14.22 -19.98 -0.30
C HIS A 223 -12.75 -20.47 -0.25
N ILE A 224 -12.56 -21.60 0.45
CA ILE A 224 -11.68 -22.77 0.21
C ILE A 224 -10.17 -22.53 0.03
#